data_AF-A0A453CVH2-F1
#
_entry.id   AF-A0A453CVH2-F1
#
_cell.length_a   1.000
_cell.length_b   1.000
_cell.length_c   1.000
_cell.angle_alpha   90.00
_cell.angle_beta   90.00
_cell.angle_gamma   90.00
#
_symmetry.space_group_name_H-M   'P 1'
#
loop_
_entity.id
_entity.type
_entity.pdbx_description
1 polymer ?
#
loop_
_entity_poly.entity_id
_entity_poly.type
_entity_poly.pdbx_seq_one_letter_code
_entity_poly.pdbx_strand_id
1 'polypeptide(L)'
;DVLLYNFFGSSPLRNKWRVLYGYMKDRDIISHSEEISHPGFDRSKHYLLCSELKQLYVAITRTRQRLWICENTEDYCRPMFDYWKKLCLVEVRLLDSSLIQAMQTGSSSDDWRLRGTKLFNEGQFEMATMCFEKAGDAHREKLARAAGLVATANRVISTNLELGKASLQTASEIYESIGMHEKAATCYIKLGDYKKA
;
A
#
# COMPACT_ATOMS: atom_id res chain seq x y z
N ASP A 1 -6.22 -1.22 -2.53
CA ASP A 1 -7.29 -0.40 -1.92
C ASP A 1 -6.74 0.93 -1.40
N VAL A 2 -7.62 1.87 -1.09
CA VAL A 2 -7.34 3.10 -0.34
C VAL A 2 -8.42 3.23 0.74
N LEU A 3 -8.01 3.60 1.96
CA LEU A 3 -8.93 3.95 3.04
C LEU A 3 -8.76 5.42 3.39
N LEU A 4 -9.82 6.20 3.21
CA LEU A 4 -9.95 7.54 3.76
C LEU A 4 -10.64 7.44 5.12
N TYR A 5 -9.91 7.79 6.17
CA TYR A 5 -10.42 7.79 7.54
C TYR A 5 -10.49 9.23 8.07
N ASN A 6 -11.69 9.64 8.50
CA ASN A 6 -11.98 10.99 9.01
C ASN A 6 -11.50 12.12 8.08
N PHE A 7 -11.62 11.94 6.76
CA PHE A 7 -11.22 12.94 5.77
C PHE A 7 -12.04 14.22 5.94
N PHE A 8 -13.36 14.11 6.00
CA PHE A 8 -14.26 15.25 6.21
C PHE A 8 -14.27 15.71 7.66
N GLY A 9 -14.21 14.77 8.61
CA GLY A 9 -14.11 15.02 10.05
C GLY A 9 -12.90 15.88 10.43
N SER A 10 -11.76 15.63 9.78
CA SER A 10 -10.47 16.33 10.01
C SER A 10 -10.30 17.57 9.14
N SER A 11 -11.20 17.80 8.19
CA SER A 11 -11.15 18.94 7.30
C SER A 11 -11.33 20.26 8.07
N PRO A 12 -10.51 21.30 7.79
CA PRO A 12 -10.68 22.63 8.39
C PRO A 12 -11.98 23.32 7.92
N LEU A 13 -12.65 22.81 6.89
CA LEU A 13 -13.92 23.36 6.41
C LEU A 13 -15.09 23.07 7.37
N ARG A 14 -15.09 21.93 8.07
CA ARG A 14 -16.18 21.55 9.00
C ARG A 14 -17.56 21.74 8.35
N ASN A 15 -18.46 22.48 9.00
CA ASN A 15 -19.80 22.81 8.49
C ASN A 15 -19.83 23.57 7.15
N LYS A 16 -18.71 24.11 6.67
CA LYS A 16 -18.65 24.77 5.36
C LYS A 16 -18.81 23.81 4.19
N TRP A 17 -18.66 22.50 4.40
CA TRP A 17 -19.01 21.48 3.40
C TRP A 17 -20.47 21.53 2.97
N ARG A 18 -21.37 22.11 3.79
CA ARG A 18 -22.79 22.29 3.47
C ARG A 18 -23.02 23.14 2.21
N VAL A 19 -22.04 23.93 1.77
CA VAL A 19 -22.12 24.67 0.49
C VAL A 19 -22.41 23.75 -0.71
N LEU A 20 -22.07 22.45 -0.60
CA LEU A 20 -22.37 21.46 -1.62
C LEU A 20 -23.87 21.26 -1.84
N TYR A 21 -24.71 21.43 -0.82
CA TYR A 21 -26.17 21.35 -1.00
C TYR A 21 -26.69 22.45 -1.94
N GLY A 22 -26.06 23.64 -1.94
CA GLY A 22 -26.35 24.68 -2.93
C GLY A 22 -26.02 24.20 -4.34
N TYR A 23 -24.84 23.62 -4.55
CA TYR A 23 -24.48 23.01 -5.83
C TYR A 23 -25.43 21.88 -6.25
N MET A 24 -25.86 21.03 -5.31
CA MET A 24 -26.81 19.95 -5.57
C MET A 24 -28.16 20.47 -6.01
N LYS A 25 -28.64 21.55 -5.39
CA LYS A 25 -29.87 22.23 -5.78
C LYS A 25 -29.76 22.85 -7.17
N ASP A 26 -28.67 23.57 -7.43
CA ASP A 26 -28.42 24.22 -8.74
C ASP A 26 -28.26 23.22 -9.90
N ARG A 27 -27.97 21.95 -9.59
CA ARG A 27 -27.80 20.85 -10.55
C ARG A 27 -29.00 19.91 -10.60
N ASP A 28 -30.10 20.22 -9.92
CA ASP A 28 -31.30 19.38 -9.82
C ASP A 28 -31.02 17.95 -9.29
N ILE A 29 -29.99 17.79 -8.45
CA ILE A 29 -29.63 16.50 -7.82
C ILE A 29 -30.53 16.20 -6.61
N ILE A 30 -30.96 17.26 -5.92
CA ILE A 30 -31.94 17.18 -4.83
C ILE A 30 -33.19 17.95 -5.21
N SER A 31 -34.33 17.52 -4.69
CA SER A 31 -35.59 18.19 -5.01
C SER A 31 -35.63 19.58 -4.39
N HIS A 32 -36.31 20.50 -5.06
CA HIS A 32 -36.54 21.86 -4.54
C HIS A 32 -37.38 21.87 -3.26
N SER A 33 -38.08 20.77 -2.95
CA SER A 33 -38.84 20.55 -1.72
C SER A 33 -37.99 20.07 -0.54
N GLU A 34 -36.76 19.60 -0.77
CA GLU A 34 -35.82 19.26 0.30
C GLU A 34 -35.23 20.57 0.86
N GLU A 35 -35.87 21.14 1.89
CA GLU A 35 -35.39 22.34 2.60
C GLU A 35 -34.15 22.04 3.46
N ILE A 36 -33.01 21.82 2.81
CA ILE A 36 -31.74 21.62 3.48
C ILE A 36 -31.05 22.98 3.65
N SER A 37 -30.93 23.47 4.89
CA SER A 37 -30.24 24.74 5.17
C SER A 37 -28.77 24.70 4.72
N HIS A 38 -28.34 25.63 3.86
CA HIS A 38 -26.98 25.68 3.36
C HIS A 38 -26.48 27.12 3.19
N PRO A 39 -25.19 27.40 3.36
CA PRO A 39 -24.62 28.69 2.99
C PRO A 39 -24.57 28.82 1.47
N GLY A 40 -24.62 30.05 0.97
CA GLY A 40 -24.17 30.36 -0.39
C GLY A 40 -22.66 30.22 -0.51
N PHE A 41 -22.17 29.95 -1.73
CA PHE A 41 -20.73 29.94 -1.98
C PHE A 41 -20.14 31.34 -1.80
N ASP A 42 -19.04 31.40 -1.07
CA ASP A 42 -18.28 32.62 -0.79
C ASP A 42 -16.79 32.29 -0.86
N ARG A 43 -16.06 32.99 -1.73
CA ARG A 43 -14.65 32.70 -2.01
C ARG A 43 -13.76 32.84 -0.78
N SER A 44 -14.02 33.82 0.08
CA SER A 44 -13.24 34.07 1.29
C SER A 44 -13.51 33.02 2.37
N LYS A 45 -14.77 32.58 2.51
CA LYS A 45 -15.17 31.59 3.51
C LYS A 45 -14.79 30.17 3.09
N HIS A 46 -14.80 29.88 1.79
CA HIS A 46 -14.59 28.55 1.19
C HIS A 46 -13.27 28.41 0.44
N TYR A 47 -12.27 29.25 0.74
CA TYR A 47 -10.99 29.25 0.02
C TYR A 47 -10.25 27.90 0.02
N LEU A 48 -10.48 27.04 1.03
CA LEU A 48 -9.90 25.69 1.12
C LEU A 48 -10.69 24.61 0.36
N LEU A 49 -11.89 24.90 -0.13
CA LEU A 49 -12.73 23.91 -0.82
C LEU A 49 -12.00 23.27 -2.01
N CYS A 50 -11.29 24.08 -2.79
CA CYS A 50 -10.54 23.60 -3.94
C CYS A 50 -9.41 22.64 -3.54
N SER A 51 -8.65 22.93 -2.48
CA SER A 51 -7.57 22.03 -2.02
C SER A 51 -8.13 20.72 -1.48
N GLU A 52 -9.21 20.77 -0.70
CA GLU A 52 -9.85 19.58 -0.14
C GLU A 52 -10.41 18.68 -1.25
N LEU A 53 -11.13 19.25 -2.22
CA LEU A 53 -11.64 18.49 -3.36
C LEU A 53 -10.51 17.89 -4.22
N LYS A 54 -9.37 18.59 -4.34
CA LYS A 54 -8.18 18.04 -5.01
C LYS A 54 -7.59 16.85 -4.26
N GLN A 55 -7.51 16.90 -2.92
CA GLN A 55 -7.03 15.76 -2.13
C GLN A 55 -7.95 14.55 -2.29
N LEU A 56 -9.27 14.78 -2.25
CA LEU A 56 -10.26 13.74 -2.51
C LEU A 56 -10.14 13.16 -3.92
N TYR A 57 -9.96 14.01 -4.94
CA TYR A 57 -9.69 13.58 -6.31
C TYR A 57 -8.44 12.70 -6.43
N VAL A 58 -7.35 13.06 -5.75
CA VAL A 58 -6.13 12.24 -5.72
C VAL A 58 -6.41 10.88 -5.07
N ALA A 59 -7.11 10.84 -3.94
CA ALA A 59 -7.45 9.58 -3.28
C ALA A 59 -8.28 8.66 -4.20
N ILE A 60 -9.29 9.21 -4.88
CA ILE A 60 -10.12 8.48 -5.83
C ILE A 60 -9.26 7.95 -6.98
N THR A 61 -8.49 8.81 -7.65
CA THR A 61 -7.72 8.42 -8.85
C THR A 61 -6.49 7.56 -8.57
N ARG A 62 -5.96 7.56 -7.34
CA ARG A 62 -4.88 6.65 -6.92
C ARG A 62 -5.41 5.27 -6.52
N THR A 63 -6.71 5.14 -6.27
CA THR A 63 -7.31 3.87 -5.91
C THR A 63 -7.31 2.92 -7.10
N ARG A 64 -6.64 1.77 -6.95
CA ARG A 64 -6.57 0.74 -8.00
C ARG A 64 -7.66 -0.32 -7.93
N GLN A 65 -8.27 -0.50 -6.77
CA GLN A 65 -9.26 -1.56 -6.51
C GLN A 65 -10.49 -0.99 -5.82
N ARG A 66 -10.46 -0.85 -4.48
CA ARG A 66 -11.60 -0.33 -3.71
C ARG A 66 -11.20 0.91 -2.92
N LEU A 67 -12.09 1.90 -2.91
CA LEU A 67 -11.98 3.11 -2.10
C LEU A 67 -12.95 2.96 -0.93
N TRP A 68 -12.41 2.93 0.28
CA TRP A 68 -13.17 2.90 1.52
C TRP A 68 -13.17 4.30 2.13
N ILE A 69 -14.33 4.78 2.56
CA ILE A 69 -14.45 6.07 3.26
C ILE A 69 -15.15 5.80 4.59
N CYS A 70 -14.46 6.10 5.68
CA CYS A 70 -14.94 5.89 7.05
C CYS A 70 -14.84 7.21 7.81
N GLU A 71 -15.95 7.67 8.36
CA GLU A 71 -16.08 8.95 9.08
C GLU A 71 -16.72 8.71 10.45
N ASN A 72 -16.13 9.26 11.49
CA ASN A 72 -16.67 9.20 12.86
C ASN A 72 -17.63 10.37 13.13
N THR A 73 -17.52 11.46 12.37
CA THR A 73 -18.32 12.67 12.57
C THR A 73 -19.32 12.82 11.44
N GLU A 74 -20.58 12.48 11.70
CA GLU A 74 -21.62 12.51 10.66
C GLU A 74 -21.86 13.92 10.09
N ASP A 75 -21.77 14.96 10.91
CA ASP A 75 -22.24 16.29 10.50
C ASP A 75 -21.44 16.92 9.36
N TYR A 76 -20.13 16.64 9.27
CA TYR A 76 -19.26 17.26 8.26
C TYR A 76 -19.22 16.46 6.95
N CYS A 77 -19.37 15.13 6.99
CA CYS A 77 -19.33 14.28 5.81
C CYS A 77 -20.68 14.19 5.07
N ARG A 78 -21.80 14.44 5.78
CA ARG A 78 -23.17 14.36 5.26
C ARG A 78 -23.37 14.99 3.88
N PRO A 79 -22.93 16.24 3.60
CA PRO A 79 -23.15 16.84 2.28
C PRO A 79 -22.57 16.00 1.14
N MET A 80 -21.33 15.54 1.27
CA MET A 80 -20.66 14.73 0.25
C MET A 80 -21.26 13.31 0.17
N PHE A 81 -21.64 12.72 1.30
CA PHE A 81 -22.28 11.41 1.32
C PHE A 81 -23.65 11.45 0.65
N ASP A 82 -24.44 12.47 0.92
CA ASP A 82 -25.74 12.67 0.28
C ASP A 82 -25.58 12.89 -1.22
N TYR A 83 -24.62 13.71 -1.64
CA TYR A 83 -24.26 13.90 -3.05
C TYR A 83 -24.00 12.55 -3.74
N TRP A 84 -23.13 11.72 -3.18
CA TRP A 84 -22.81 10.42 -3.79
C TRP A 84 -23.96 9.42 -3.75
N LYS A 85 -24.75 9.40 -2.66
CA LYS A 85 -25.95 8.54 -2.55
C LYS A 85 -27.00 8.92 -3.58
N LYS A 86 -27.28 10.21 -3.76
CA LYS A 86 -28.24 10.73 -4.74
C LYS A 86 -27.84 10.42 -6.18
N LEU A 87 -26.54 10.41 -6.45
CA LEU A 87 -26.00 9.98 -7.75
C LEU A 87 -25.84 8.45 -7.88
N CYS A 88 -26.18 7.68 -6.86
CA CYS A 88 -26.02 6.22 -6.80
C CYS A 88 -24.59 5.74 -7.08
N LEU A 89 -23.58 6.50 -6.61
CA LEU A 89 -22.16 6.21 -6.85
C LEU A 89 -21.50 5.37 -5.75
N VAL A 90 -22.16 5.25 -4.60
CA VAL A 90 -21.58 4.62 -3.41
C VAL A 90 -22.51 3.58 -2.83
N GLU A 91 -21.92 2.56 -2.23
CA GLU A 91 -22.59 1.56 -1.43
C GLU A 91 -22.34 1.85 0.06
N VAL A 92 -23.41 1.92 0.85
CA VAL A 92 -23.31 2.12 2.30
C VAL A 92 -23.37 0.75 2.98
N ARG A 93 -22.36 0.45 3.79
CA ARG A 93 -22.26 -0.80 4.57
C ARG A 93 -21.96 -0.50 6.02
N LEU A 94 -22.47 -1.37 6.90
CA LEU A 94 -22.03 -1.42 8.29
C LEU A 94 -20.66 -2.11 8.35
N LEU A 95 -19.83 -1.72 9.32
CA LEU A 95 -18.55 -2.36 9.57
C LEU A 95 -18.75 -3.69 10.32
N ASP A 96 -19.27 -4.68 9.60
CA ASP A 96 -19.47 -6.04 10.12
C ASP A 96 -18.26 -6.96 9.86
N SER A 97 -18.29 -8.16 10.44
CA SER A 97 -17.22 -9.14 10.28
C SER A 97 -16.95 -9.52 8.82
N SER A 98 -17.99 -9.53 7.97
CA SER A 98 -17.86 -9.88 6.55
C SER A 98 -17.13 -8.78 5.78
N LEU A 99 -17.45 -7.51 6.06
CA LEU A 99 -16.78 -6.36 5.47
C LEU A 99 -15.33 -6.27 5.93
N ILE A 100 -15.07 -6.49 7.24
CA ILE A 100 -13.72 -6.54 7.78
C ILE A 100 -12.89 -7.62 7.06
N GLN A 101 -13.45 -8.81 6.86
CA GLN A 101 -12.79 -9.88 6.12
C GLN A 101 -12.51 -9.49 4.65
N ALA A 102 -13.47 -8.81 4.00
CA ALA A 102 -13.29 -8.30 2.65
C ALA A 102 -12.20 -7.21 2.59
N MET A 103 -12.11 -6.32 3.58
CA MET A 103 -11.06 -5.30 3.67
C MET A 103 -9.68 -5.92 3.92
N GLN A 104 -9.64 -7.04 4.65
CA GLN A 104 -8.42 -7.81 4.93
C GLN A 104 -7.98 -8.72 3.77
N THR A 105 -8.73 -8.80 2.67
CA THR A 105 -8.36 -9.63 1.52
C THR A 105 -7.08 -9.08 0.88
N GLY A 106 -5.95 -9.51 1.42
CA GLY A 106 -4.61 -9.18 0.95
C GLY A 106 -4.23 -10.00 -0.26
N SER A 107 -3.05 -9.73 -0.78
CA SER A 107 -2.41 -10.54 -1.81
C SER A 107 -2.36 -12.02 -1.37
N SER A 108 -2.77 -12.90 -2.28
CA SER A 108 -2.66 -14.35 -2.10
C SER A 108 -1.19 -14.78 -2.01
N SER A 109 -0.94 -16.01 -1.55
CA SER A 109 0.41 -16.59 -1.58
C SER A 109 1.00 -16.56 -3.01
N ASP A 110 0.17 -16.79 -4.04
CA ASP A 110 0.57 -16.73 -5.44
C ASP A 110 0.95 -15.32 -5.90
N ASP A 111 0.18 -14.31 -5.50
CA ASP A 111 0.49 -12.90 -5.81
C ASP A 111 1.85 -12.51 -5.22
N TRP A 112 2.10 -12.90 -3.98
CA TRP A 112 3.39 -12.68 -3.30
C TRP A 112 4.52 -13.40 -4.01
N ARG A 113 4.31 -14.66 -4.43
CA ARG A 113 5.32 -15.44 -5.16
C ARG A 113 5.64 -14.85 -6.53
N LEU A 114 4.64 -14.42 -7.29
CA LEU A 114 4.84 -13.73 -8.58
C LEU A 114 5.58 -12.42 -8.39
N ARG A 115 5.19 -11.62 -7.40
CA ARG A 115 5.87 -10.36 -7.09
C ARG A 115 7.31 -10.57 -6.66
N GLY A 116 7.56 -11.55 -5.79
CA GLY A 116 8.91 -11.93 -5.34
C GLY A 116 9.79 -12.38 -6.51
N THR A 117 9.25 -13.16 -7.45
CA THR A 117 9.98 -13.60 -8.65
C THR A 117 10.41 -12.41 -9.50
N LYS A 118 9.51 -11.45 -9.72
CA LYS A 118 9.83 -10.23 -10.47
C LYS A 118 10.95 -9.44 -9.80
N LEU A 119 10.82 -9.18 -8.50
CA LEU A 119 11.81 -8.42 -7.72
C LEU A 119 13.17 -9.12 -7.68
N PHE A 120 13.19 -10.45 -7.55
CA PHE A 120 14.41 -11.24 -7.58
C PHE A 120 15.14 -11.09 -8.92
N ASN A 121 14.41 -11.16 -10.03
CA ASN A 121 14.97 -10.97 -11.38
C ASN A 121 15.49 -9.54 -11.61
N GLU A 122 14.90 -8.54 -10.94
CA GLU A 122 15.36 -7.14 -10.95
C GLU A 122 16.54 -6.89 -9.98
N GLY A 123 17.04 -7.91 -9.27
CA GLY A 123 18.12 -7.80 -8.31
C GLY A 123 17.72 -7.17 -6.96
N GLN A 124 16.43 -6.97 -6.73
CA GLN A 124 15.87 -6.40 -5.51
C GLN A 124 15.65 -7.49 -4.45
N PHE A 125 16.76 -8.10 -4.01
CA PHE A 125 16.74 -9.33 -3.20
C PHE A 125 16.05 -9.17 -1.85
N GLU A 126 16.23 -8.05 -1.15
CA GLU A 126 15.59 -7.82 0.15
C GLU A 126 14.06 -7.77 0.04
N MET A 127 13.54 -7.03 -0.94
CA MET A 127 12.10 -6.99 -1.20
C MET A 127 11.58 -8.34 -1.71
N ALA A 128 12.36 -9.08 -2.49
CA ALA A 128 12.02 -10.42 -2.94
C ALA A 128 11.92 -11.41 -1.78
N THR A 129 12.87 -11.38 -0.84
CA THR A 129 12.85 -12.18 0.40
C THR A 129 11.56 -11.96 1.18
N MET A 130 11.19 -10.70 1.45
CA MET A 130 9.93 -10.37 2.13
C MET A 130 8.71 -10.93 1.38
N CYS A 131 8.71 -10.87 0.05
CA CYS A 131 7.60 -11.42 -0.74
C CYS A 131 7.51 -12.94 -0.61
N PHE A 132 8.62 -13.67 -0.70
CA PHE A 132 8.59 -15.13 -0.57
C PHE A 132 8.25 -15.59 0.85
N GLU A 133 8.66 -14.84 1.87
CA GLU A 133 8.23 -15.07 3.25
C GLU A 133 6.71 -14.94 3.39
N LYS A 134 6.11 -13.87 2.85
CA LYS A 134 4.64 -13.70 2.82
C LYS A 134 3.91 -14.74 1.97
N ALA A 135 4.58 -15.28 0.95
CA ALA A 135 4.05 -16.39 0.16
C ALA A 135 4.11 -17.73 0.90
N GLY A 136 4.86 -17.83 2.01
CA GLY A 136 5.16 -19.12 2.66
C GLY A 136 6.14 -19.99 1.85
N ASP A 137 6.84 -19.42 0.87
CA ASP A 137 7.80 -20.13 0.01
C ASP A 137 9.20 -20.09 0.66
N ALA A 138 9.40 -20.96 1.65
CA ALA A 138 10.61 -21.01 2.46
C ALA A 138 11.89 -21.25 1.63
N HIS A 139 11.78 -22.01 0.54
CA HIS A 139 12.93 -22.27 -0.34
C HIS A 139 13.33 -21.01 -1.11
N ARG A 140 12.37 -20.33 -1.75
CA ARG A 140 12.67 -19.10 -2.51
C ARG A 140 13.04 -17.92 -1.63
N GLU A 141 12.49 -17.85 -0.43
CA GLU A 141 12.87 -16.89 0.61
C GLU A 141 14.38 -16.99 0.88
N LYS A 142 14.85 -18.19 1.29
CA LYS A 142 16.27 -18.45 1.56
C LYS A 142 17.15 -18.20 0.33
N LEU A 143 16.69 -18.60 -0.86
CA LEU A 143 17.37 -18.34 -2.13
C LEU A 143 17.57 -16.83 -2.37
N ALA A 144 16.54 -16.01 -2.16
CA ALA A 144 16.60 -14.56 -2.26
C ALA A 144 17.52 -13.94 -1.20
N ARG A 145 17.44 -14.41 0.05
CA ARG A 145 18.27 -13.94 1.15
C ARG A 145 19.76 -14.19 0.88
N ALA A 146 20.11 -15.41 0.47
CA ALA A 146 21.49 -15.76 0.11
C ALA A 146 22.01 -14.94 -1.09
N ALA A 147 21.18 -14.73 -2.12
CA ALA A 147 21.54 -13.89 -3.25
C ALA A 147 21.81 -12.42 -2.83
N GLY A 148 20.99 -11.87 -1.94
CA GLY A 148 21.20 -10.54 -1.35
C GLY A 148 22.49 -10.41 -0.55
N LEU A 149 22.84 -11.45 0.22
CA LEU A 149 24.12 -11.51 0.96
C LEU A 149 25.33 -11.57 0.03
N VAL A 150 25.26 -12.35 -1.06
CA VAL A 150 26.32 -12.37 -2.08
C VAL A 150 26.47 -11.00 -2.76
N ALA A 151 25.35 -10.36 -3.12
CA ALA A 151 25.38 -9.02 -3.70
C ALA A 151 25.99 -7.99 -2.74
N THR A 152 25.64 -8.07 -1.45
CA THR A 152 26.22 -7.24 -0.40
C THR A 152 27.71 -7.47 -0.27
N ALA A 153 28.15 -8.74 -0.22
CA ALA A 153 29.55 -9.09 -0.14
C ALA A 153 30.35 -8.53 -1.30
N ASN A 154 29.90 -8.73 -2.54
CA ASN A 154 30.60 -8.24 -3.73
C ASN A 154 30.75 -6.70 -3.70
N ARG A 155 29.80 -5.98 -3.10
CA ARG A 155 29.85 -4.51 -2.97
C ARG A 155 30.86 -4.04 -1.92
N VAL A 156 30.96 -4.74 -0.79
CA VAL A 156 31.70 -4.25 0.39
C VAL A 156 33.06 -4.91 0.58
N ILE A 157 33.36 -6.03 -0.08
CA ILE A 157 34.57 -6.82 0.20
C ILE A 157 35.88 -6.04 -0.02
N SER A 158 35.88 -5.04 -0.90
CA SER A 158 37.04 -4.17 -1.15
C SER A 158 37.26 -3.10 -0.08
N THR A 159 36.20 -2.68 0.62
CA THR A 159 36.25 -1.60 1.63
C THR A 159 36.14 -2.13 3.06
N ASN A 160 35.49 -3.27 3.25
CA ASN A 160 35.32 -3.97 4.51
C ASN A 160 35.35 -5.48 4.27
N LEU A 161 36.56 -6.04 4.31
CA LEU A 161 36.82 -7.45 4.03
C LEU A 161 36.09 -8.38 5.00
N GLU A 162 36.07 -8.04 6.29
CA GLU A 162 35.44 -8.85 7.33
C GLU A 162 33.93 -8.98 7.09
N LEU A 163 33.24 -7.85 6.83
CA LEU A 163 31.81 -7.87 6.51
C LEU A 163 31.51 -8.63 5.21
N GLY A 164 32.37 -8.46 4.20
CA GLY A 164 32.24 -9.17 2.92
C GLY A 164 32.37 -10.68 3.09
N LYS A 165 33.39 -11.13 3.83
CA LYS A 165 33.60 -12.56 4.14
C LYS A 165 32.47 -13.14 4.99
N ALA A 166 32.04 -12.42 6.04
CA ALA A 166 30.90 -12.85 6.86
C ALA A 166 29.63 -13.03 6.03
N SER A 167 29.35 -12.09 5.12
CA SER A 167 28.20 -12.16 4.21
C SER A 167 28.28 -13.37 3.26
N LEU A 168 29.46 -13.66 2.69
CA LEU A 168 29.67 -14.85 1.86
C LEU A 168 29.52 -16.15 2.67
N GLN A 169 30.01 -16.17 3.91
CA GLN A 169 29.91 -17.33 4.79
C GLN A 169 28.43 -17.64 5.08
N THR A 170 27.66 -16.65 5.53
CA THR A 170 26.21 -16.86 5.77
C THR A 170 25.47 -17.23 4.49
N ALA A 171 25.81 -16.63 3.34
CA ALA A 171 25.21 -17.00 2.07
C ALA A 171 25.48 -18.47 1.68
N SER A 172 26.72 -18.94 1.90
CA SER A 172 27.13 -20.31 1.60
C SER A 172 26.32 -21.33 2.41
N GLU A 173 26.19 -21.11 3.72
CA GLU A 173 25.43 -21.97 4.65
C GLU A 173 23.94 -21.99 4.29
N ILE A 174 23.37 -20.85 3.92
CA ILE A 174 21.98 -20.80 3.47
C ILE A 174 21.82 -21.62 2.19
N TYR A 175 22.71 -21.46 1.20
CA TYR A 175 22.66 -22.24 -0.05
C TYR A 175 22.78 -23.75 0.20
N GLU A 176 23.67 -24.19 1.09
CA GLU A 176 23.75 -25.60 1.50
C GLU A 176 22.43 -26.08 2.11
N SER A 177 21.85 -25.28 3.01
CA SER A 177 20.60 -25.65 3.70
C SER A 177 19.40 -25.82 2.77
N ILE A 178 19.48 -25.31 1.53
CA ILE A 178 18.45 -25.45 0.49
C ILE A 178 18.91 -26.31 -0.69
N GLY A 179 20.04 -27.02 -0.59
CA GLY A 179 20.54 -27.91 -1.62
C GLY A 179 21.14 -27.22 -2.86
N MET A 180 21.40 -25.92 -2.80
CA MET A 180 22.01 -25.14 -3.88
C MET A 180 23.54 -25.24 -3.85
N HIS A 181 24.07 -26.47 -3.92
CA HIS A 181 25.48 -26.78 -3.68
C HIS A 181 26.44 -26.02 -4.60
N GLU A 182 26.14 -25.87 -5.89
CA GLU A 182 26.99 -25.11 -6.82
C GLU A 182 27.15 -23.64 -6.41
N LYS A 183 26.08 -23.02 -5.88
CA LYS A 183 26.13 -21.64 -5.40
C LYS A 183 26.88 -21.54 -4.07
N ALA A 184 26.73 -22.53 -3.18
CA ALA A 184 27.50 -22.61 -1.96
C ALA A 184 29.01 -22.74 -2.25
N ALA A 185 29.38 -23.66 -3.15
CA ALA A 185 30.77 -23.85 -3.60
C ALA A 185 31.36 -22.57 -4.19
N THR A 186 30.59 -21.84 -5.01
CA THR A 186 31.01 -20.53 -5.54
C THR A 186 31.32 -19.52 -4.42
N CYS A 187 30.55 -19.51 -3.32
CA CYS A 187 30.84 -18.68 -2.16
C CYS A 187 32.11 -19.14 -1.44
N TYR A 188 32.32 -20.46 -1.25
CA TYR A 188 33.51 -21.00 -0.60
C TYR A 188 34.79 -20.74 -1.40
N ILE A 189 34.74 -20.84 -2.73
CA ILE A 189 35.86 -20.45 -3.60
C ILE A 189 36.23 -18.98 -3.38
N LYS A 190 35.23 -18.08 -3.32
CA LYS A 190 35.47 -16.65 -3.04
C LYS A 190 36.03 -16.40 -1.63
N LEU A 191 35.75 -17.27 -0.67
CA LEU A 191 36.31 -17.25 0.67
C LEU A 191 37.73 -17.85 0.74
N GLY A 192 38.14 -18.61 -0.28
CA GLY A 192 39.39 -19.38 -0.29
C GLY A 192 39.30 -20.73 0.41
N ASP A 193 38.11 -21.22 0.76
CA ASP A 193 37.89 -22.52 1.40
C ASP A 193 37.65 -23.63 0.35
N TYR A 194 38.72 -24.02 -0.34
CA TYR A 194 38.67 -25.04 -1.40
C TYR A 194 38.36 -26.45 -0.91
N LYS A 195 38.40 -26.70 0.40
CA LYS A 195 38.03 -28.02 0.96
C LYS A 195 36.53 -28.16 1.10
N LYS A 196 35.83 -27.06 1.38
CA LYS A 196 34.36 -27.02 1.43
C LYS A 196 33.71 -26.81 0.07
N ALA A 197 34.39 -26.14 -0.86
CA ALA A 197 33.93 -25.93 -2.23
C ALA A 197 33.84 -27.24 -3.03
#